data_AF-A0A537IR23-F1
#
_entry.id   AF-A0A537IR23-F1
#
_cell.length_a   1.000
_cell.length_b   1.000
_cell.length_c   1.000
_cell.angle_alpha   90.00
_cell.angle_beta   90.00
_cell.angle_gamma   90.00
#
_symmetry.space_group_name_H-M   'P 1'
#
loop_
_entity.id
_entity.type
_entity.pdbx_description
1 polymer ?
#
loop_
_entity_poly.entity_id
_entity_poly.type
_entity_poly.pdbx_seq_one_letter_code
_entity_poly.pdbx_strand_id
1 'polypeptide(L)'
;MWYVTLTGDGPVLELLSAEKSSSIEKTSNEFVLKIKEFENCNTANDVRKFACEYLDTLNGIIFLEGGIRSAIKVNSVYKINNDNSRNIYLFTEPDVIHLRGYAPTITINRNSGESIVSTPYQTTFRAVDKSRFDEPLQKILNQIKNGQFDFPVLSNIIEIVQSAKGAKLYDWEPKSRVDLLKRTSQSYRHGITRFDPPPNPMSLSDAQEITKHLIKRYIAELVA
;
A
#
# COMPACT_ATOMS: atom_id res chain seq x y z
N MET A 1 -4.69 -0.10 -27.94
CA MET A 1 -4.47 -0.41 -26.51
C MET A 1 -4.32 0.90 -25.73
N TRP A 2 -4.80 0.93 -24.49
CA TRP A 2 -4.68 2.09 -23.59
C TRP A 2 -3.44 1.96 -22.71
N TYR A 3 -2.85 3.10 -22.34
CA TYR A 3 -1.64 3.21 -21.55
C TYR A 3 -1.76 4.39 -20.59
N VAL A 4 -1.04 4.33 -19.48
CA VAL A 4 -1.05 5.38 -18.46
C VAL A 4 0.38 5.76 -18.10
N THR A 5 0.72 7.03 -18.27
CA THR A 5 2.03 7.54 -17.81
C THR A 5 1.95 7.88 -16.33
N LEU A 6 3.06 7.66 -15.63
CA LEU A 6 3.16 7.81 -14.18
C LEU A 6 4.09 8.97 -13.80
N THR A 7 3.81 9.58 -12.66
CA THR A 7 4.70 10.52 -11.96
C THR A 7 4.80 10.16 -10.49
N GLY A 8 5.90 10.52 -9.81
CA GLY A 8 6.13 10.17 -8.41
C GLY A 8 7.62 10.18 -8.03
N ASP A 9 7.96 9.41 -7.01
CA ASP A 9 9.35 9.19 -6.57
C ASP A 9 10.12 8.38 -7.63
N GLY A 10 11.04 9.05 -8.35
CA GLY A 10 11.83 8.45 -9.43
C GLY A 10 12.56 7.16 -9.03
N PRO A 11 13.39 7.17 -7.96
CA PRO A 11 14.00 5.96 -7.42
C PRO A 11 13.03 4.79 -7.16
N VAL A 12 11.80 5.07 -6.70
CA VAL A 12 10.79 4.02 -6.49
C VAL A 12 10.29 3.47 -7.82
N LEU A 13 9.98 4.35 -8.77
CA LEU A 13 9.53 3.95 -10.11
C LEU A 13 10.60 3.12 -10.85
N GLU A 14 11.88 3.46 -10.70
CA GLU A 14 13.00 2.67 -11.22
C GLU A 14 12.99 1.25 -10.65
N LEU A 15 12.92 1.13 -9.32
CA LEU A 15 12.90 -0.17 -8.64
C LEU A 15 11.69 -1.02 -9.06
N LEU A 16 10.50 -0.43 -9.08
CA LEU A 16 9.27 -1.12 -9.49
C LEU A 16 9.34 -1.54 -10.95
N SER A 17 9.88 -0.71 -11.84
CA SER A 17 9.99 -1.04 -13.27
C SER A 17 11.01 -2.14 -13.57
N ALA A 18 11.97 -2.37 -12.68
CA ALA A 18 12.98 -3.41 -12.82
C ALA A 18 12.47 -4.81 -12.42
N GLU A 19 11.29 -4.91 -11.80
CA GLU A 19 10.70 -6.19 -11.43
C GLU A 19 10.22 -6.97 -12.64
N LYS A 20 10.53 -8.28 -12.68
CA LYS A 20 10.17 -9.16 -13.79
C LYS A 20 8.65 -9.26 -14.02
N SER A 21 7.85 -9.15 -12.97
CA SER A 21 6.38 -9.17 -13.01
C SER A 21 5.77 -7.77 -12.93
N SER A 22 6.55 -6.73 -13.21
CA SER A 22 6.06 -5.36 -13.12
C SER A 22 4.99 -5.07 -14.17
N SER A 23 3.93 -4.43 -13.72
CA SER A 23 2.98 -3.76 -14.62
C SER A 23 3.48 -2.37 -15.03
N ILE A 24 4.63 -1.92 -14.50
CA ILE A 24 5.25 -0.63 -14.84
C ILE A 24 6.46 -0.89 -15.74
N GLU A 25 6.43 -0.33 -16.94
CA GLU A 25 7.57 -0.35 -17.84
C GLU A 25 8.25 1.01 -17.88
N LYS A 26 9.58 1.01 -17.81
CA LYS A 26 10.39 2.18 -18.11
C LYS A 26 10.62 2.28 -19.62
N THR A 27 10.19 3.38 -20.22
CA THR A 27 10.59 3.76 -21.58
C THR A 27 11.75 4.76 -21.51
N SER A 28 12.21 5.29 -22.64
CA SER A 28 13.33 6.23 -22.67
C SER A 28 13.13 7.47 -21.79
N ASN A 29 11.89 7.98 -21.65
CA ASN A 29 11.61 9.24 -20.95
C ASN A 29 10.46 9.16 -19.93
N GLU A 30 9.72 8.05 -19.86
CA GLU A 30 8.50 7.96 -19.07
C GLU A 30 8.32 6.56 -18.46
N PHE A 31 7.68 6.51 -17.29
CA PHE A 31 7.19 5.27 -16.69
C PHE A 31 5.75 5.05 -17.11
N VAL A 32 5.45 3.86 -17.63
CA VAL A 32 4.16 3.52 -18.20
C VAL A 32 3.57 2.33 -17.47
N LEU A 33 2.39 2.53 -16.89
CA LEU A 33 1.56 1.45 -16.36
C LEU A 33 0.85 0.74 -17.51
N LYS A 34 1.05 -0.57 -17.61
CA LYS A 34 0.45 -1.47 -18.58
C LYS A 34 -0.24 -2.61 -17.84
N ILE A 35 -1.56 -2.64 -17.94
CA ILE A 35 -2.38 -3.68 -17.32
C ILE A 35 -3.45 -4.11 -18.31
N LYS A 36 -3.78 -5.39 -18.34
CA LYS A 36 -4.70 -5.98 -19.33
C LYS A 36 -6.13 -5.44 -19.17
N GLU A 37 -6.51 -5.07 -17.95
CA GLU A 37 -7.84 -4.58 -17.62
C GLU A 37 -8.20 -3.27 -18.29
N PHE A 38 -7.21 -2.50 -18.76
CA PHE A 38 -7.49 -1.34 -19.59
C PHE A 38 -8.20 -1.70 -20.90
N GLU A 39 -8.14 -2.96 -21.36
CA GLU A 39 -8.90 -3.44 -22.52
C GLU A 39 -10.43 -3.42 -22.27
N ASN A 40 -10.86 -3.47 -21.00
CA ASN A 40 -12.26 -3.39 -20.61
C ASN A 40 -12.75 -1.93 -20.48
N CYS A 41 -11.86 -0.95 -20.62
CA CYS A 41 -12.19 0.47 -20.49
C CYS A 41 -12.56 1.08 -21.86
N ASN A 42 -13.71 1.75 -21.90
CA ASN A 42 -14.22 2.35 -23.14
C ASN A 42 -13.70 3.78 -23.35
N THR A 43 -13.48 4.51 -22.26
CA THR A 43 -13.06 5.92 -22.29
C THR A 43 -11.74 6.15 -21.57
N ALA A 44 -11.05 7.25 -21.89
CA ALA A 44 -9.85 7.67 -21.16
C ALA A 44 -10.14 7.93 -19.67
N ASN A 45 -11.37 8.35 -19.33
CA ASN A 45 -11.78 8.56 -17.94
C ASN A 45 -11.95 7.23 -17.18
N ASP A 46 -12.49 6.20 -17.82
CA ASP A 46 -12.56 4.86 -17.23
C ASP A 46 -11.16 4.31 -16.94
N VAL A 47 -10.23 4.49 -17.88
CA VAL A 47 -8.83 4.10 -17.72
C VAL A 47 -8.19 4.87 -16.55
N ARG A 48 -8.38 6.20 -16.49
CA ARG A 48 -7.85 7.01 -15.38
C ARG A 48 -8.40 6.55 -14.03
N LYS A 49 -9.72 6.35 -13.92
CA LYS A 49 -10.35 5.92 -12.67
C LYS A 49 -9.78 4.59 -12.21
N PHE A 50 -9.72 3.61 -13.11
CA PHE A 50 -9.13 2.30 -12.81
C PHE A 50 -7.67 2.42 -12.39
N ALA A 51 -6.88 3.23 -13.11
CA ALA A 51 -5.47 3.44 -12.80
C ALA A 51 -5.28 4.11 -11.43
N CYS A 52 -6.11 5.09 -11.06
CA CYS A 52 -6.06 5.69 -9.72
C CYS A 52 -6.33 4.64 -8.63
N GLU A 53 -7.38 3.82 -8.77
CA GLU A 53 -7.69 2.75 -7.80
C GLU A 53 -6.56 1.71 -7.69
N TYR A 54 -5.94 1.36 -8.83
CA TYR A 54 -4.76 0.50 -8.87
C TYR A 54 -3.56 1.12 -8.16
N LEU A 55 -3.27 2.39 -8.44
CA LEU A 55 -2.14 3.11 -7.85
C LEU A 55 -2.34 3.37 -6.35
N ASP A 56 -3.56 3.59 -5.88
CA ASP A 56 -3.86 3.70 -4.44
C ASP A 56 -3.49 2.42 -3.70
N THR A 57 -3.83 1.27 -4.30
CA THR A 57 -3.46 -0.06 -3.78
C THR A 57 -1.95 -0.23 -3.76
N LEU A 58 -1.27 0.08 -4.87
CA LEU A 58 0.18 0.01 -5.01
C LEU A 58 0.89 0.91 -3.99
N ASN A 59 0.45 2.17 -3.85
CA ASN A 59 1.00 3.13 -2.90
C ASN A 59 0.85 2.65 -1.46
N GLY A 60 -0.28 2.02 -1.11
CA GLY A 60 -0.49 1.41 0.20
C GLY A 60 0.50 0.29 0.49
N ILE A 61 0.77 -0.58 -0.48
CA ILE A 61 1.76 -1.66 -0.34
C ILE A 61 3.18 -1.10 -0.22
N ILE A 62 3.55 -0.14 -1.07
CA ILE A 62 4.85 0.55 -1.01
C ILE A 62 5.05 1.23 0.35
N PHE A 63 4.01 1.88 0.87
CA PHE A 63 4.05 2.51 2.19
C PHE A 63 4.35 1.50 3.31
N LEU A 64 3.75 0.31 3.24
CA LEU A 64 4.00 -0.74 4.21
C LEU A 64 5.43 -1.27 4.12
N GLU A 65 5.94 -1.48 2.92
CA GLU A 65 7.28 -2.02 2.69
C GLU A 65 8.39 -1.03 3.02
N GLY A 66 8.28 0.21 2.52
CA GLY A 66 9.36 1.20 2.51
C GLY A 66 9.07 2.50 3.28
N GLY A 67 7.90 2.64 3.92
CA GLY A 67 7.51 3.84 4.67
C GLY A 67 6.95 4.97 3.79
N ILE A 68 6.86 6.17 4.35
CA ILE A 68 6.29 7.34 3.66
C ILE A 68 7.18 7.72 2.46
N ARG A 69 6.59 7.75 1.26
CA ARG A 69 7.22 8.19 0.01
C ARG A 69 6.23 9.05 -0.78
N SER A 70 6.74 9.81 -1.76
CA SER A 70 5.86 10.53 -2.69
C SER A 70 5.00 9.51 -3.44
N ALA A 71 3.68 9.67 -3.34
CA ALA A 71 2.73 8.78 -3.99
C ALA A 71 2.94 8.76 -5.51
N ILE A 72 2.85 7.58 -6.10
CA ILE A 72 2.81 7.40 -7.54
C ILE A 72 1.42 7.80 -8.02
N LYS A 73 1.35 8.64 -9.06
CA LYS A 73 0.10 9.20 -9.59
C LYS A 73 0.01 9.01 -11.10
N VAL A 74 -1.23 9.06 -11.59
CA VAL A 74 -1.53 9.18 -13.02
C VAL A 74 -1.08 10.56 -13.50
N ASN A 75 -0.21 10.60 -14.51
CA ASN A 75 0.18 11.83 -15.19
C ASN A 75 -0.70 12.07 -16.44
N SER A 76 -0.77 11.09 -17.34
CA SER A 76 -1.63 11.15 -18.52
C SER A 76 -2.13 9.77 -18.93
N VAL A 77 -3.23 9.73 -19.67
CA VAL A 77 -3.72 8.52 -20.33
C VAL A 77 -3.49 8.68 -21.82
N TYR A 78 -3.04 7.64 -22.52
CA TYR A 78 -2.95 7.69 -23.97
C TYR A 78 -3.39 6.39 -24.63
N LYS A 79 -3.86 6.50 -25.87
CA LYS A 79 -4.19 5.38 -26.74
C LYS A 79 -3.29 5.40 -27.95
N ILE A 80 -2.70 4.26 -28.28
CA ILE A 80 -1.99 4.07 -29.55
C ILE A 80 -3.03 3.65 -30.60
N ASN A 81 -3.07 4.41 -31.70
CA ASN A 81 -3.93 4.18 -32.87
C ASN A 81 -3.29 3.17 -33.84
N ASN A 82 -4.04 2.70 -34.83
CA ASN A 82 -3.56 1.71 -35.81
C ASN A 82 -2.41 2.21 -36.69
N ASP A 83 -2.28 3.53 -36.85
CA ASP A 83 -1.20 4.21 -37.56
C ASP A 83 0.02 4.52 -36.66
N ASN A 84 0.03 3.95 -35.44
CA ASN A 84 1.04 4.18 -34.41
C ASN A 84 1.09 5.61 -33.83
N SER A 85 0.13 6.47 -34.18
CA SER A 85 -0.05 7.78 -33.54
C SER A 85 -0.61 7.64 -32.11
N ARG A 86 -0.41 8.66 -31.27
CA ARG A 86 -0.87 8.67 -29.87
C ARG A 86 -1.95 9.74 -29.67
N ASN A 87 -3.12 9.33 -29.18
CA ASN A 87 -4.09 10.26 -28.60
C ASN A 87 -3.79 10.39 -27.11
N ILE A 88 -3.37 11.58 -26.67
CA ILE A 88 -3.01 11.86 -25.28
C ILE A 88 -4.15 12.63 -24.61
N TYR A 89 -4.55 12.17 -23.44
CA TYR A 89 -5.61 12.74 -22.61
C TYR A 89 -5.00 13.25 -21.30
N LEU A 90 -5.18 14.54 -21.05
CA LEU A 90 -4.75 15.22 -19.83
C LEU A 90 -5.98 15.55 -18.99
N PHE A 91 -5.84 15.47 -17.66
CA PHE A 91 -6.94 15.65 -16.73
C PHE A 91 -6.64 16.82 -15.80
N THR A 92 -7.46 17.86 -15.84
CA THR A 92 -7.32 19.06 -15.00
C THR A 92 -8.27 18.96 -13.82
N GLU A 93 -7.87 18.28 -12.75
CA GLU A 93 -8.59 18.25 -11.46
C GLU A 93 -7.62 18.61 -10.33
N PRO A 94 -8.09 19.23 -9.22
CA PRO A 94 -7.21 19.66 -8.13
C PRO A 94 -6.64 18.45 -7.39
N ASP A 95 -5.32 18.36 -7.42
CA ASP A 95 -4.54 17.27 -6.84
C ASP A 95 -4.29 17.57 -5.36
N VAL A 96 -4.99 16.91 -4.42
CA VAL A 96 -4.72 17.06 -2.98
C VAL A 96 -4.45 15.70 -2.34
N ILE A 97 -3.17 15.31 -2.29
CA ILE A 97 -2.62 14.45 -1.23
C ILE A 97 -1.20 14.94 -0.92
N HIS A 98 -1.01 15.45 0.30
CA HIS A 98 0.30 15.78 0.87
C HIS A 98 0.65 14.76 1.95
N LEU A 99 1.75 14.04 1.79
CA LEU A 99 2.48 13.44 2.91
C LEU A 99 3.98 13.40 2.57
N ARG A 100 4.71 14.38 3.12
CA ARG A 100 6.16 14.45 3.12
C ARG A 100 6.67 13.97 4.48
N GLY A 101 7.42 12.89 4.48
CA GLY A 101 8.22 12.41 5.59
C GLY A 101 9.16 11.35 5.05
N TYR A 102 10.47 11.57 5.09
CA TYR A 102 11.42 10.57 4.63
C TYR A 102 11.63 9.55 5.76
N ALA A 103 11.20 8.30 5.55
CA ALA A 103 11.67 7.19 6.38
C ALA A 103 13.02 6.69 5.81
N PRO A 104 14.04 6.48 6.64
CA PRO A 104 15.33 5.99 6.18
C PRO A 104 15.20 4.56 5.63
N THR A 105 16.00 4.26 4.61
CA THR A 105 16.24 2.89 4.15
C THR A 105 16.89 2.12 5.30
N ILE A 106 16.19 1.12 5.85
CA ILE A 106 16.75 0.24 6.89
C ILE A 106 17.58 -0.82 6.19
N THR A 107 18.90 -0.69 6.25
CA THR A 107 19.84 -1.76 5.90
C THR A 107 20.07 -2.63 7.14
N ILE A 108 19.50 -3.84 7.15
CA ILE A 108 19.75 -4.83 8.21
C ILE A 108 21.05 -5.56 7.89
N ASN A 109 22.16 -5.13 8.47
CA ASN A 109 23.39 -5.93 8.49
C ASN A 109 23.28 -6.97 9.60
N ARG A 110 23.07 -8.25 9.26
CA ARG A 110 23.22 -9.35 10.22
C ARG A 110 24.69 -9.76 10.29
N ASN A 111 25.22 -9.88 11.51
CA ASN A 111 26.58 -10.34 11.81
C ASN A 111 26.87 -11.81 11.44
N SER A 112 26.03 -12.47 10.61
CA SER A 112 26.13 -13.89 10.27
C SER A 112 26.63 -14.17 8.84
N GLY A 113 27.00 -13.17 8.06
CA GLY A 113 27.56 -13.37 6.72
C GLY A 113 26.58 -13.88 5.64
N GLU A 114 25.32 -14.16 6.00
CA GLU A 114 24.25 -14.42 5.03
C GLU A 114 23.46 -13.14 4.73
N SER A 115 23.71 -12.60 3.54
CA SER A 115 22.88 -11.55 2.95
C SER A 115 21.66 -12.19 2.30
N ILE A 116 20.51 -12.17 2.97
CA ILE A 116 19.23 -12.30 2.27
C ILE A 116 19.02 -10.98 1.55
N VAL A 117 19.32 -10.93 0.26
CA VAL A 117 18.92 -9.82 -0.60
C VAL A 117 17.40 -9.93 -0.80
N SER A 118 16.64 -9.48 0.19
CA SER A 118 15.24 -9.11 -0.06
C SER A 118 15.32 -7.83 -0.87
N THR A 119 15.27 -7.91 -2.21
CA THR A 119 15.08 -6.68 -2.96
C THR A 119 13.72 -6.12 -2.53
N PRO A 120 13.63 -4.82 -2.22
CA PRO A 120 12.33 -4.18 -1.97
C PRO A 120 11.37 -4.53 -3.12
N TYR A 121 10.09 -4.70 -2.81
CA TYR A 121 9.01 -4.80 -3.79
C TYR A 121 8.85 -6.10 -4.59
N GLN A 122 9.68 -7.16 -4.43
CA GLN A 122 9.56 -8.41 -5.24
C GLN A 122 8.15 -9.02 -5.33
N THR A 123 7.32 -8.84 -4.30
CA THR A 123 5.95 -9.36 -4.25
C THR A 123 4.90 -8.27 -4.43
N THR A 124 5.29 -7.02 -4.64
CA THR A 124 4.40 -5.85 -4.67
C THR A 124 3.34 -5.99 -5.76
N PHE A 125 3.72 -6.29 -7.02
CA PHE A 125 2.72 -6.44 -8.08
C PHE A 125 1.83 -7.67 -7.89
N ARG A 126 2.38 -8.80 -7.42
CA ARG A 126 1.57 -9.99 -7.08
C ARG A 126 0.59 -9.68 -5.94
N ALA A 127 1.00 -8.86 -4.97
CA ALA A 127 0.15 -8.41 -3.87
C ALA A 127 -0.96 -7.48 -4.37
N VAL A 128 -0.65 -6.53 -5.26
CA VAL A 128 -1.64 -5.65 -5.90
C VAL A 128 -2.66 -6.47 -6.70
N ASP A 129 -2.21 -7.44 -7.49
CA ASP A 129 -3.10 -8.26 -8.31
C ASP A 129 -4.04 -9.12 -7.45
N LYS A 130 -3.52 -9.74 -6.39
CA LYS A 130 -4.35 -10.54 -5.47
C LYS A 130 -5.24 -9.67 -4.57
N SER A 131 -4.79 -8.49 -4.14
CA SER A 131 -5.57 -7.62 -3.26
C SER A 131 -6.85 -7.10 -3.90
N ARG A 132 -6.89 -7.01 -5.24
CA ARG A 132 -8.08 -6.61 -5.98
C ARG A 132 -9.27 -7.57 -5.81
N PHE A 133 -9.01 -8.80 -5.36
CA PHE A 133 -10.04 -9.81 -5.12
C PHE A 133 -10.16 -10.18 -3.63
N ASP A 134 -9.40 -9.52 -2.74
CA ASP A 134 -9.40 -9.77 -1.31
C ASP A 134 -10.06 -8.60 -0.56
N GLU A 135 -11.35 -8.74 -0.25
CA GLU A 135 -12.15 -7.71 0.42
C GLU A 135 -11.51 -7.21 1.75
N PRO A 136 -10.96 -8.07 2.63
CA PRO A 136 -10.30 -7.59 3.85
C PRO A 136 -9.08 -6.71 3.56
N LEU A 137 -8.20 -7.09 2.63
CA LEU A 137 -7.02 -6.30 2.29
C LEU A 137 -7.42 -4.96 1.66
N GLN A 138 -8.46 -4.91 0.83
CA GLN A 138 -8.99 -3.62 0.33
C GLN A 138 -9.46 -2.71 1.46
N LYS A 139 -10.15 -3.24 2.47
CA LYS A 139 -10.57 -2.48 3.64
C LYS A 139 -9.35 -1.95 4.42
N ILE A 140 -8.32 -2.77 4.60
CA ILE A 140 -7.07 -2.37 5.26
C ILE A 140 -6.38 -1.23 4.48
N LEU A 141 -6.18 -1.39 3.17
CA LEU A 141 -5.52 -0.39 2.33
C LEU A 141 -6.30 0.93 2.31
N ASN A 142 -7.62 0.87 2.32
CA ASN A 142 -8.48 2.04 2.43
C ASN A 142 -8.34 2.79 3.77
N GLN A 143 -8.02 2.11 4.87
CA GLN A 143 -7.77 2.79 6.15
C GLN A 143 -6.47 3.61 6.12
N ILE A 144 -5.46 3.14 5.40
CA ILE A 144 -4.12 3.76 5.39
C ILE A 144 -3.89 4.77 4.27
N LYS A 145 -4.83 4.88 3.31
CA LYS A 145 -4.68 5.71 2.10
C LYS A 145 -4.40 7.19 2.40
N ASN A 146 -4.92 7.71 3.52
CA ASN A 146 -4.73 9.11 3.94
C ASN A 146 -3.45 9.30 4.79
N GLY A 147 -2.67 8.23 4.98
CA GLY A 147 -1.46 8.17 5.82
C GLY A 147 -1.66 8.55 7.29
N GLN A 148 -2.91 8.58 7.75
CA GLN A 148 -3.23 8.59 9.17
C GLN A 148 -3.06 7.18 9.70
N PHE A 149 -2.18 7.03 10.69
CA PHE A 149 -1.82 5.74 11.27
C PHE A 149 -1.89 5.84 12.80
N ASP A 150 -3.05 6.30 13.27
CA ASP A 150 -3.38 6.55 14.68
C ASP A 150 -4.17 5.39 15.31
N PHE A 151 -4.37 5.44 16.62
CA PHE A 151 -5.03 4.36 17.35
C PHE A 151 -6.40 3.94 16.81
N PRO A 152 -7.30 4.85 16.40
CA PRO A 152 -8.54 4.48 15.73
C PRO A 152 -8.32 3.66 14.45
N VAL A 153 -7.41 4.09 13.57
CA VAL A 153 -7.09 3.37 12.33
C VAL A 153 -6.47 2.00 12.63
N LEU A 154 -5.51 1.94 13.55
CA LEU A 154 -4.82 0.71 13.93
C LEU A 154 -5.79 -0.35 14.51
N SER A 155 -6.75 0.09 15.34
CA SER A 155 -7.78 -0.80 15.90
C SER A 155 -8.67 -1.39 14.81
N ASN A 156 -9.13 -0.57 13.86
CA ASN A 156 -9.96 -1.03 12.74
C ASN A 156 -9.23 -2.07 11.90
N ILE A 157 -7.94 -1.85 11.61
CA ILE A 157 -7.14 -2.80 10.83
C ILE A 157 -7.06 -4.15 11.55
N ILE A 158 -6.80 -4.14 12.87
CA ILE A 158 -6.74 -5.38 13.66
C ILE A 158 -8.08 -6.11 13.68
N GLU A 159 -9.19 -5.40 13.78
CA GLU A 159 -10.54 -5.98 13.70
C GLU A 159 -10.79 -6.62 12.32
N ILE A 160 -10.36 -5.97 11.24
CA ILE A 160 -10.45 -6.53 9.88
C ILE A 160 -9.62 -7.81 9.76
N VAL A 161 -8.35 -7.79 10.20
CA VAL A 161 -7.47 -8.96 10.13
C VAL A 161 -8.02 -10.10 11.00
N GLN A 162 -8.49 -9.80 12.22
CA GLN A 162 -9.08 -10.80 13.10
C GLN A 162 -10.35 -11.40 12.50
N SER A 163 -11.20 -10.60 11.85
CA SER A 163 -12.41 -11.09 11.20
C SER A 163 -12.07 -12.01 10.02
N ALA A 164 -11.01 -11.70 9.26
CA ALA A 164 -10.61 -12.49 8.11
C ALA A 164 -9.84 -13.78 8.47
N LYS A 165 -9.08 -13.78 9.56
CA LYS A 165 -8.12 -14.86 9.90
C LYS A 165 -8.46 -15.58 11.21
N GLY A 166 -9.40 -15.06 11.99
CA GLY A 166 -9.79 -15.63 13.28
C GLY A 166 -8.62 -15.74 14.25
N ALA A 167 -8.50 -16.89 14.92
CA ALA A 167 -7.44 -17.16 15.88
C ALA A 167 -6.02 -17.20 15.27
N LYS A 168 -5.90 -17.38 13.94
CA LYS A 168 -4.60 -17.42 13.25
C LYS A 168 -3.82 -16.11 13.38
N LEU A 169 -4.50 -14.98 13.60
CA LEU A 169 -3.83 -13.71 13.91
C LEU A 169 -2.88 -13.85 15.11
N TYR A 170 -3.19 -14.73 16.07
CA TYR A 170 -2.37 -14.95 17.26
C TYR A 170 -1.11 -15.77 17.01
N ASP A 171 -1.02 -16.45 15.86
CA ASP A 171 0.22 -17.08 15.40
C ASP A 171 1.23 -16.04 14.89
N TRP A 172 0.75 -14.84 14.53
CA TRP A 172 1.58 -13.75 14.01
C TRP A 172 1.97 -12.74 15.09
N GLU A 173 1.08 -12.50 16.06
CA GLU A 173 1.31 -11.57 17.16
C GLU A 173 0.64 -12.11 18.45
N PRO A 174 1.34 -12.15 19.60
CA PRO A 174 0.76 -12.63 20.85
C PRO A 174 -0.55 -11.94 21.22
N LYS A 175 -1.53 -12.75 21.63
CA LYS A 175 -2.87 -12.28 22.04
C LYS A 175 -2.81 -11.14 23.06
N SER A 176 -1.91 -11.22 24.03
CA SER A 176 -1.72 -10.17 25.05
C SER A 176 -1.35 -8.81 24.45
N ARG A 177 -0.53 -8.77 23.39
CA ARG A 177 -0.15 -7.52 22.72
C ARG A 177 -1.28 -6.97 21.87
N VAL A 178 -2.01 -7.84 21.17
CA VAL A 178 -3.20 -7.47 20.39
C VAL A 178 -4.29 -6.89 21.30
N ASP A 179 -4.55 -7.54 22.44
CA ASP A 179 -5.54 -7.09 23.42
C ASP A 179 -5.11 -5.78 24.09
N LEU A 180 -3.82 -5.60 24.39
CA LEU A 180 -3.29 -4.34 24.93
C LEU A 180 -3.46 -3.19 23.93
N LEU A 181 -3.19 -3.43 22.64
CA LEU A 181 -3.39 -2.42 21.59
C LEU A 181 -4.85 -2.00 21.51
N LYS A 182 -5.78 -2.96 21.43
CA LYS A 182 -7.23 -2.68 21.39
C LYS A 182 -7.70 -1.86 22.59
N ARG A 183 -7.28 -2.25 23.80
CA ARG A 183 -7.60 -1.52 25.03
C ARG A 183 -7.03 -0.11 25.02
N THR A 184 -5.79 0.04 24.56
CA THR A 184 -5.15 1.34 24.38
C THR A 184 -5.97 2.17 23.39
N SER A 185 -6.31 1.64 22.21
CA SER A 185 -7.11 2.36 21.20
C SER A 185 -8.49 2.80 21.69
N GLN A 186 -9.16 1.98 22.49
CA GLN A 186 -10.45 2.35 23.09
C GLN A 186 -10.34 3.58 23.99
N SER A 187 -9.26 3.70 24.78
CA SER A 187 -9.02 4.89 25.61
C SER A 187 -8.78 6.18 24.81
N TYR A 188 -8.31 6.08 23.56
CA TYR A 188 -8.15 7.22 22.65
C TYR A 188 -9.41 7.57 21.86
N ARG A 189 -10.34 6.63 21.66
CA ARG A 189 -11.61 6.84 20.92
C ARG A 189 -12.69 7.53 21.75
N HIS A 190 -12.76 7.21 23.03
CA HIS A 190 -13.73 7.80 23.93
C HIS A 190 -13.04 8.86 24.77
N GLY A 191 -13.13 10.12 24.34
CA GLY A 191 -12.72 11.25 25.17
C GLY A 191 -13.33 11.10 26.56
N ILE A 192 -12.47 10.95 27.57
CA ILE A 192 -12.77 10.77 28.99
C ILE A 192 -14.12 10.04 29.23
N THR A 193 -14.19 8.71 29.13
CA THR A 193 -15.17 7.91 29.92
C THR A 193 -15.03 6.37 29.84
N ARG A 194 -15.48 5.74 30.96
CA ARG A 194 -15.81 4.34 31.29
C ARG A 194 -14.72 3.30 31.49
N PHE A 195 -13.62 3.31 30.76
CA PHE A 195 -12.53 2.35 30.99
C PHE A 195 -11.26 3.11 31.29
N ASP A 196 -10.70 2.87 32.48
CA ASP A 196 -9.39 3.41 32.79
C ASP A 196 -8.39 2.92 31.73
N PRO A 197 -7.56 3.82 31.17
CA PRO A 197 -6.49 3.39 30.30
C PRO A 197 -5.67 2.31 31.00
N PRO A 198 -5.18 1.29 30.27
CA PRO A 198 -4.33 0.27 30.87
C PRO A 198 -3.16 0.94 31.62
N PRO A 199 -2.70 0.37 32.75
CA PRO A 199 -1.66 1.01 33.58
C PRO A 199 -0.40 1.38 32.81
N ASN A 200 -0.08 0.59 31.78
CA ASN A 200 0.97 0.86 30.81
C ASN A 200 0.34 0.83 29.41
N PRO A 201 -0.17 1.96 28.89
CA PRO A 201 -0.70 2.01 27.53
C PRO A 201 0.40 1.78 26.52
N MET A 202 0.03 1.13 25.42
CA MET A 202 0.96 0.89 24.32
C MET A 202 1.36 2.23 23.69
N SER A 203 2.63 2.40 23.36
CA SER A 203 3.05 3.59 22.61
C SER A 203 2.46 3.57 21.20
N LEU A 204 2.24 4.74 20.61
CA LEU A 204 1.76 4.80 19.21
C LEU A 204 2.73 4.09 18.26
N SER A 205 4.04 4.26 18.46
CA SER A 205 5.08 3.61 17.64
C SER A 205 4.95 2.09 17.68
N ASP A 206 4.83 1.50 18.88
CA ASP A 206 4.68 0.05 19.04
C ASP A 206 3.39 -0.46 18.36
N ALA A 207 2.29 0.30 18.51
CA ALA A 207 1.02 -0.05 17.89
C ALA A 207 1.10 -0.02 16.36
N GLN A 208 1.82 0.96 15.79
CA GLN A 208 2.08 1.06 14.36
C GLN A 208 2.96 -0.09 13.87
N GLU A 209 4.00 -0.48 14.61
CA GLU A 209 4.87 -1.60 14.26
C GLU A 209 4.13 -2.94 14.25
N ILE A 210 3.36 -3.23 15.32
CA ILE A 210 2.54 -4.44 15.40
C ILE A 210 1.57 -4.51 14.22
N THR A 211 0.87 -3.40 13.95
CA THR A 211 -0.11 -3.36 12.85
C THR A 211 0.56 -3.54 11.50
N LYS A 212 1.71 -2.89 11.23
CA LYS A 212 2.49 -3.09 10.00
C LYS A 212 2.92 -4.55 9.85
N HIS A 213 3.40 -5.17 10.91
CA HIS A 213 3.80 -6.58 10.91
C HIS A 213 2.62 -7.50 10.56
N LEU A 214 1.45 -7.28 11.18
CA LEU A 214 0.24 -8.05 10.87
C LEU A 214 -0.20 -7.91 9.41
N ILE A 215 -0.17 -6.69 8.86
CA ILE A 215 -0.53 -6.47 7.45
C ILE A 215 0.49 -7.15 6.53
N LYS A 216 1.80 -7.02 6.82
CA LYS A 216 2.86 -7.69 6.04
C LYS A 216 2.69 -9.21 6.04
N ARG A 217 2.35 -9.81 7.19
CA ARG A 217 2.05 -11.24 7.29
C ARG A 217 0.82 -11.63 6.50
N TYR A 218 -0.24 -10.82 6.57
CA TYR A 218 -1.45 -11.03 5.77
C TYR A 218 -1.13 -11.05 4.26
N ILE A 219 -0.39 -10.05 3.78
CA ILE A 219 0.03 -9.96 2.37
C ILE A 219 0.90 -11.16 2.00
N ALA A 220 1.89 -11.51 2.83
CA ALA A 220 2.78 -12.65 2.58
C ALA A 220 2.03 -13.98 2.43
N GLU A 221 1.00 -14.22 3.26
CA GLU A 221 0.15 -15.42 3.08
C GLU A 221 -0.73 -15.33 1.85
N LEU A 222 -1.26 -14.15 1.53
CA LEU A 222 -2.09 -13.96 0.33
C LEU A 222 -1.26 -14.24 -0.92
N VAL A 223 0.00 -13.79 -0.97
CA VAL A 223 0.91 -13.97 -2.11
C VAL A 223 1.80 -15.20 -2.01
N ALA A 224 1.65 -16.06 -1.02
CA ALA A 224 2.17 -17.44 -1.11
C ALA A 224 1.55 -18.14 -2.34
#